data_AF-A0A524K3Q2-F1
#
_entry.id   AF-A0A524K3Q2-F1
#
_cell.length_a   1.000
_cell.length_b   1.000
_cell.length_c   1.000
_cell.angle_alpha   90.00
_cell.angle_beta   90.00
_cell.angle_gamma   90.00
#
_symmetry.space_group_name_H-M   'P 1'
#
loop_
_entity.id
_entity.type
_entity.pdbx_description
1 polymer ?
#
loop_
_entity_poly.entity_id
_entity_poly.type
_entity_poly.pdbx_seq_one_letter_code
_entity_poly.pdbx_strand_id
1 'polypeptide(L)'
;MEQNELSKRGADVLCRLSLRHQVDFTLAAQRGDGIPEEVGSAIQSIDGGQSFLDDVRSQISQTLLTDILDRLDPSSSARLTDELKRFAPSTTDTPGTASFAFDDLESLHINEVHEVLEHVDEHTVFLALKGSSPAIWGKVFSALSPESAVAMRRKLEISAPVPLASVYEAQIRIVSAIRNLIATGKINSPE
;
A
#
# COMPACT_ATOMS: atom_id res chain seq x y z
N MET A 1 13.83 8.06 13.58
CA MET A 1 14.65 6.89 13.19
C MET A 1 14.22 5.63 13.93
N GLU A 2 13.94 5.69 15.23
CA GLU A 2 13.47 4.53 16.02
C GLU A 2 12.22 3.82 15.45
N GLN A 3 11.20 4.57 15.04
CA GLN A 3 9.95 3.99 14.52
C GLN A 3 10.17 3.16 13.24
N ASN A 4 11.11 3.56 12.39
CA ASN A 4 11.46 2.84 11.15
C ASN A 4 12.14 1.49 11.46
N GLU A 5 13.04 1.44 12.44
CA GLU A 5 13.70 0.20 12.86
C GLU A 5 12.73 -0.74 13.59
N LEU A 6 11.82 -0.20 14.40
CA LEU A 6 10.79 -0.98 15.08
C LEU A 6 9.86 -1.68 14.09
N SER A 7 9.38 -0.95 13.08
CA SER A 7 8.48 -1.54 12.07
C SER A 7 9.17 -2.60 11.20
N LYS A 8 10.48 -2.43 10.92
CA LYS A 8 11.28 -3.45 10.22
C LYS A 8 11.38 -4.74 11.02
N ARG A 9 11.65 -4.61 12.32
CA ARG A 9 11.77 -5.76 13.23
C ARG A 9 10.43 -6.44 13.44
N GLY A 10 9.37 -5.66 13.58
CA GLY A 10 8.01 -6.17 13.68
C GLY A 10 7.62 -7.00 12.48
N ALA A 11 7.96 -6.57 11.27
CA ALA A 11 7.70 -7.34 10.05
C ALA A 11 8.43 -8.69 10.04
N ASP A 12 9.70 -8.71 10.43
CA ASP A 12 10.49 -9.96 10.49
C ASP A 12 9.93 -10.94 11.54
N VAL A 13 9.56 -10.43 12.71
CA VAL A 13 8.92 -11.21 13.78
C VAL A 13 7.57 -11.76 13.34
N LEU A 14 6.71 -10.92 12.75
CA LEU A 14 5.38 -11.32 12.27
C LEU A 14 5.46 -12.38 11.18
N CYS A 15 6.38 -12.25 10.21
CA CYS A 15 6.59 -13.25 9.17
C CYS A 15 6.96 -14.64 9.71
N ARG A 16 7.59 -14.69 10.89
CA ARG A 16 8.00 -15.93 11.56
C ARG A 16 6.90 -16.55 12.43
N LEU A 17 5.81 -15.82 12.70
CA LEU A 17 4.66 -16.32 13.45
C LEU A 17 3.74 -17.19 12.59
N SER A 18 2.94 -18.03 13.26
CA SER A 18 1.84 -18.72 12.59
C SER A 18 0.77 -17.72 12.12
N LEU A 19 0.08 -18.02 11.02
CA LEU A 19 -0.95 -17.14 10.46
C LEU A 19 -2.04 -16.79 11.49
N ARG A 20 -2.41 -17.73 12.37
CA ARG A 20 -3.32 -17.49 13.49
C ARG A 20 -2.79 -16.42 14.45
N HIS A 21 -1.53 -16.54 14.88
CA HIS A 21 -0.94 -15.55 15.79
C HIS A 21 -0.73 -14.19 15.13
N GLN A 22 -0.47 -14.15 13.81
CA GLN A 22 -0.39 -12.89 13.08
C GLN A 22 -1.75 -12.18 13.06
N VAL A 23 -2.83 -12.90 12.79
CA VAL A 23 -4.20 -12.37 12.84
C VAL A 23 -4.55 -11.88 14.24
N ASP A 24 -4.28 -12.69 15.27
CA ASP A 24 -4.57 -12.32 16.67
C ASP A 24 -3.78 -11.07 17.11
N PHE A 25 -2.51 -10.95 16.69
CA PHE A 25 -1.71 -9.74 16.89
C PHE A 25 -2.35 -8.53 16.22
N THR A 26 -2.72 -8.65 14.94
CA THR A 26 -3.30 -7.55 14.17
C THR A 26 -4.61 -7.08 14.77
N LEU A 27 -5.49 -8.01 15.17
CA LEU A 27 -6.77 -7.68 15.80
C LEU A 27 -6.59 -6.99 17.15
N ALA A 28 -5.65 -7.46 17.98
CA ALA A 28 -5.35 -6.81 19.25
C ALA A 28 -4.84 -5.38 19.04
N ALA A 29 -3.89 -5.20 18.12
CA ALA A 29 -3.34 -3.89 17.81
C ALA A 29 -4.37 -2.92 17.20
N GLN A 30 -5.31 -3.41 16.39
CA GLN A 30 -6.42 -2.60 15.86
C GLN A 30 -7.36 -2.09 16.95
N ARG A 31 -7.69 -2.96 17.91
CA ARG A 31 -8.59 -2.65 19.03
C ARG A 31 -7.94 -1.78 20.10
N GLY A 32 -6.62 -1.58 20.01
CA GLY A 32 -5.83 -0.97 21.08
C GLY A 32 -5.71 -1.88 22.31
N ASP A 33 -5.99 -3.18 22.13
CA ASP A 33 -5.83 -4.17 23.18
C ASP A 33 -4.34 -4.55 23.29
N GLY A 34 -3.93 -4.96 24.50
CA GLY A 34 -2.61 -5.52 24.71
C GLY A 34 -2.41 -6.81 23.91
N ILE A 35 -1.14 -7.15 23.62
CA ILE A 35 -0.80 -8.40 22.93
C ILE A 35 -1.34 -9.60 23.74
N PRO A 36 -2.11 -10.52 23.12
CA PRO A 36 -2.56 -11.74 23.80
C PRO A 36 -1.37 -12.55 24.32
N GLU A 37 -1.50 -13.20 25.49
CA GLU A 37 -0.39 -13.96 26.10
C GLU A 37 0.15 -15.07 25.18
N GLU A 38 -0.73 -15.72 24.42
CA GLU A 38 -0.35 -16.75 23.44
C GLU A 38 0.54 -16.19 22.32
N VAL A 39 0.17 -15.02 21.79
CA VAL A 39 0.93 -14.30 20.76
C VAL A 39 2.24 -13.78 21.34
N GLY A 40 2.22 -13.22 22.55
CA GLY A 40 3.41 -12.78 23.26
C GLY A 40 4.40 -13.91 23.45
N SER A 41 3.95 -15.06 23.95
CA SER A 41 4.80 -16.25 24.14
C SER A 41 5.39 -16.76 22.82
N ALA A 42 4.60 -16.74 21.74
CA ALA A 42 5.09 -17.10 20.42
C ALA A 42 6.16 -16.12 19.91
N ILE A 43 5.97 -14.81 20.13
CA ILE A 43 6.96 -13.79 19.78
C ILE A 43 8.25 -13.97 20.57
N GLN A 44 8.18 -14.28 21.87
CA GLN A 44 9.38 -14.51 22.70
C GLN A 44 10.27 -15.64 22.19
N SER A 45 9.68 -16.63 21.52
CA SER A 45 10.42 -17.76 20.94
C SER A 45 11.19 -17.40 19.66
N ILE A 46 10.97 -16.20 19.10
CA ILE A 46 11.59 -15.72 17.87
C ILE A 46 12.81 -14.85 18.21
N ASP A 47 13.88 -14.99 17.42
CA ASP A 47 15.07 -14.12 17.54
C ASP A 47 14.68 -12.64 17.40
N GLY A 48 15.04 -11.82 18.39
CA GLY A 48 14.68 -10.39 18.42
C GLY A 48 13.25 -10.10 18.87
N GLY A 49 12.43 -11.12 19.11
CA GLY A 49 11.04 -11.00 19.54
C GLY A 49 10.90 -10.42 20.95
N GLN A 50 11.77 -10.78 21.89
CA GLN A 50 11.74 -10.21 23.25
C GLN A 50 11.93 -8.68 23.23
N SER A 51 12.91 -8.19 22.46
CA SER A 51 13.14 -6.74 22.30
C SER A 51 11.96 -6.08 21.62
N PHE A 52 11.38 -6.71 20.59
CA PHE A 52 10.16 -6.19 19.94
C PHE A 52 8.99 -6.08 20.92
N LEU A 53 8.78 -7.08 21.80
CA LEU A 53 7.73 -7.01 22.81
C LEU A 53 7.95 -5.88 23.80
N ASP A 54 9.18 -5.68 24.26
CA ASP A 54 9.51 -4.61 25.21
C ASP A 54 9.24 -3.22 24.60
N ASP A 55 9.58 -3.04 23.31
CA ASP A 55 9.33 -1.79 22.58
C ASP A 55 7.82 -1.58 22.33
N VAL A 56 7.12 -2.63 21.89
CA VAL A 56 5.72 -2.57 21.46
C VAL A 56 4.75 -2.49 22.64
N ARG A 57 5.06 -3.10 23.79
CA ARG A 57 4.19 -3.07 25.00
C ARG A 57 3.77 -1.67 25.42
N SER A 58 4.57 -0.66 25.08
CA SER A 58 4.33 0.75 25.41
C SER A 58 3.73 1.58 24.27
N GLN A 59 3.68 1.04 23.04
CA GLN A 59 3.44 1.81 21.81
C GLN A 59 2.54 1.10 20.75
N ILE A 60 1.79 0.06 21.12
CA ILE A 60 0.80 -0.52 20.20
C ILE A 60 -0.14 0.58 19.71
N SER A 61 -0.07 0.84 18.42
CA SER A 61 -0.87 1.83 17.73
C SER A 61 -1.20 1.31 16.34
N GLN A 62 -2.32 1.78 15.79
CA GLN A 62 -2.73 1.46 14.43
C GLN A 62 -1.66 1.90 13.41
N THR A 63 -0.96 3.01 13.66
CA THR A 63 0.13 3.50 12.81
C THR A 63 1.32 2.54 12.78
N LEU A 64 1.74 2.02 13.95
CA LEU A 64 2.83 1.03 14.01
C LEU A 64 2.44 -0.27 13.29
N LEU A 65 1.20 -0.71 13.47
CA LEU A 65 0.68 -1.87 12.75
C LEU A 65 0.79 -1.67 11.23
N THR A 66 0.32 -0.52 10.73
CA THR A 66 0.41 -0.15 9.32
C THR A 66 1.84 -0.20 8.81
N ASP A 67 2.76 0.47 9.51
CA ASP A 67 4.17 0.51 9.11
C ASP A 67 4.81 -0.89 9.06
N ILE A 68 4.36 -1.81 9.93
CA ILE A 68 4.79 -3.20 9.92
C ILE A 68 4.20 -3.94 8.72
N LEU A 69 2.89 -3.80 8.47
CA LEU A 69 2.20 -4.45 7.36
C LEU A 69 2.76 -4.02 6.00
N ASP A 70 3.12 -2.75 5.85
CA ASP A 70 3.73 -2.19 4.63
C ASP A 70 5.13 -2.76 4.35
N ARG A 71 5.78 -3.31 5.37
CA ARG A 71 7.11 -3.94 5.26
C ARG A 71 7.06 -5.44 5.07
N LEU A 72 5.89 -6.05 5.24
CA LEU A 72 5.72 -7.46 4.91
C LEU A 72 5.89 -7.65 3.41
N ASP A 73 6.38 -8.82 3.03
CA ASP A 73 6.40 -9.17 1.61
C ASP A 73 4.95 -9.22 1.06
N PRO A 74 4.75 -8.92 -0.23
CA PRO A 74 3.40 -8.86 -0.81
C PRO A 74 2.59 -10.14 -0.65
N SER A 75 3.25 -11.30 -0.58
CA SER A 75 2.58 -12.60 -0.48
C SER A 75 2.08 -12.89 0.93
N SER A 76 2.87 -12.55 1.96
CA SER A 76 2.48 -12.67 3.36
C SER A 76 1.40 -11.66 3.73
N SER A 77 1.54 -10.41 3.26
CA SER A 77 0.53 -9.37 3.45
C SER A 77 -0.83 -9.77 2.87
N ALA A 78 -0.86 -10.24 1.61
CA ALA A 78 -2.10 -10.69 0.98
C ALA A 78 -2.77 -11.86 1.72
N ARG A 79 -1.98 -12.83 2.22
CA ARG A 79 -2.50 -13.97 3.00
C ARG A 79 -3.09 -13.52 4.34
N LEU A 80 -2.41 -12.63 5.04
CA LEU A 80 -2.88 -12.07 6.30
C LEU A 80 -4.20 -11.31 6.10
N THR A 81 -4.27 -10.45 5.08
CA THR A 81 -5.48 -9.69 4.76
C THR A 81 -6.65 -10.60 4.42
N ASP A 82 -6.43 -11.68 3.66
CA ASP A 82 -7.49 -12.63 3.32
C ASP A 82 -8.04 -13.37 4.55
N GLU A 83 -7.19 -13.76 5.50
CA GLU A 83 -7.66 -14.35 6.76
C GLU A 83 -8.34 -13.31 7.66
N LEU A 84 -7.83 -12.08 7.75
CA LEU A 84 -8.47 -11.00 8.51
C LEU A 84 -9.90 -10.72 8.02
N LYS A 85 -10.13 -10.76 6.69
CA LYS A 85 -11.46 -10.65 6.08
C LYS A 85 -12.43 -11.75 6.55
N ARG A 86 -11.93 -12.97 6.79
CA ARG A 86 -12.75 -14.11 7.24
C ARG A 86 -13.08 -14.03 8.72
N PHE A 87 -12.12 -13.64 9.56
CA PHE A 87 -12.30 -13.64 11.02
C PHE A 87 -12.96 -12.36 11.54
N ALA A 88 -12.78 -11.23 10.84
CA ALA A 88 -13.24 -9.94 11.32
C ALA A 88 -13.56 -8.99 10.14
N PRO A 89 -14.67 -9.22 9.42
CA PRO A 89 -15.03 -8.51 8.19
C PRO A 89 -15.29 -7.00 8.38
N SER A 90 -15.52 -6.54 9.61
CA SER A 90 -15.70 -5.11 9.94
C SER A 90 -14.38 -4.38 10.31
N THR A 91 -13.26 -5.09 10.32
CA THR A 91 -11.95 -4.62 10.80
C THR A 91 -10.90 -4.51 9.69
N THR A 92 -11.28 -4.88 8.47
CA THR A 92 -10.49 -4.56 7.28
C THR A 92 -10.43 -3.08 6.95
N ASP A 93 -11.22 -2.25 7.63
CA ASP A 93 -11.15 -0.78 7.60
C ASP A 93 -10.01 -0.26 8.50
N THR A 94 -8.85 -0.95 8.49
CA THR A 94 -7.68 -0.45 9.19
C THR A 94 -7.09 0.71 8.39
N PRO A 95 -6.97 1.92 8.97
CA PRO A 95 -6.40 3.05 8.27
C PRO A 95 -4.89 2.84 8.14
N GLY A 96 -4.47 2.25 7.04
CA GLY A 96 -3.06 2.23 6.67
C GLY A 96 -2.61 1.19 5.66
N THR A 97 -3.34 0.08 5.51
CA THR A 97 -3.28 -0.69 4.26
C THR A 97 -4.52 -0.38 3.43
N ALA A 98 -4.86 0.91 3.30
CA ALA A 98 -5.60 1.36 2.14
C ALA A 98 -4.70 1.02 0.95
N SER A 99 -4.92 -0.17 0.41
CA SER A 99 -4.17 -0.71 -0.71
C SER A 99 -4.58 0.14 -1.90
N PHE A 100 -4.03 1.36 -1.99
CA PHE A 100 -4.27 2.24 -3.13
C PHE A 100 -3.73 1.47 -4.33
N ALA A 101 -4.65 0.82 -5.04
CA ALA A 101 -4.40 0.09 -6.24
C ALA A 101 -4.36 1.09 -7.39
N PHE A 102 -3.79 0.67 -8.51
CA PHE A 102 -3.78 1.54 -9.68
C PHE A 102 -5.20 1.89 -10.16
N ASP A 103 -6.15 0.97 -9.96
CA ASP A 103 -7.56 1.17 -10.33
C ASP A 103 -8.26 2.24 -9.48
N ASP A 104 -7.78 2.48 -8.25
CA ASP A 104 -8.34 3.51 -7.36
C ASP A 104 -8.08 4.93 -7.87
N LEU A 105 -7.21 5.11 -8.88
CA LEU A 105 -7.00 6.39 -9.57
C LEU A 105 -8.31 6.96 -10.12
N GLU A 106 -9.27 6.12 -10.50
CA GLU A 106 -10.59 6.57 -10.97
C GLU A 106 -11.32 7.45 -9.93
N SER A 107 -11.13 7.17 -8.65
CA SER A 107 -11.80 7.86 -7.54
C SER A 107 -11.19 9.22 -7.19
N LEU A 108 -9.93 9.49 -7.58
CA LEU A 108 -9.25 10.75 -7.29
C LEU A 108 -9.90 11.94 -8.00
N HIS A 109 -9.81 13.15 -7.44
CA HIS A 109 -10.20 14.36 -8.15
C HIS A 109 -9.24 14.68 -9.29
N ILE A 110 -9.72 15.42 -10.30
CA ILE A 110 -8.91 15.72 -11.48
C ILE A 110 -7.63 16.49 -11.15
N ASN A 111 -7.69 17.38 -10.17
CA ASN A 111 -6.54 18.14 -9.69
C ASN A 111 -5.50 17.25 -9.00
N GLU A 112 -5.95 16.19 -8.30
CA GLU A 112 -5.07 15.23 -7.64
C GLU A 112 -4.38 14.36 -8.68
N VAL A 113 -5.10 13.90 -9.71
CA VAL A 113 -4.50 13.18 -10.85
C VAL A 113 -3.48 14.07 -11.55
N HIS A 114 -3.76 15.36 -11.75
CA HIS A 114 -2.79 16.30 -12.31
C HIS A 114 -1.51 16.38 -11.45
N GLU A 115 -1.64 16.55 -10.13
CA GLU A 115 -0.50 16.58 -9.20
C GLU A 115 0.34 15.30 -9.31
N VAL A 116 -0.29 14.12 -9.42
CA VAL A 116 0.43 12.84 -9.62
C VAL A 116 1.22 12.86 -10.91
N LEU A 117 0.61 13.31 -12.01
CA LEU A 117 1.25 13.33 -13.33
C LEU A 117 2.45 14.28 -13.39
N GLU A 118 2.52 15.31 -12.54
CA GLU A 118 3.71 16.17 -12.42
C GLU A 118 4.91 15.46 -11.75
N HIS A 119 4.66 14.41 -10.98
CA HIS A 119 5.69 13.66 -10.24
C HIS A 119 6.13 12.37 -10.96
N VAL A 120 5.60 12.11 -12.14
CA VAL A 120 5.85 10.88 -12.90
C VAL A 120 6.22 11.23 -14.34
N ASP A 121 7.21 10.53 -14.89
CA ASP A 121 7.65 10.78 -16.26
C ASP A 121 6.63 10.29 -17.31
N GLU A 122 6.63 10.95 -18.47
CA GLU A 122 5.69 10.70 -19.57
C GLU A 122 5.79 9.26 -20.13
N HIS A 123 6.94 8.59 -19.99
CA HIS A 123 7.09 7.20 -20.42
C HIS A 123 6.41 6.23 -19.45
N THR A 124 6.54 6.47 -18.14
CA THR A 124 5.83 5.71 -17.10
C THR A 124 4.31 5.86 -17.26
N VAL A 125 3.79 7.08 -17.49
CA VAL A 125 2.36 7.30 -17.74
C VAL A 125 1.89 6.53 -18.98
N PHE A 126 2.65 6.61 -20.08
CA PHE A 126 2.37 5.88 -21.30
C PHE A 126 2.28 4.36 -21.08
N LEU A 127 3.26 3.78 -20.38
CA LEU A 127 3.28 2.34 -20.12
C LEU A 127 2.10 1.91 -19.23
N ALA A 128 1.79 2.68 -18.18
CA ALA A 128 0.70 2.37 -17.27
C ALA A 128 -0.67 2.40 -17.97
N LEU A 129 -0.87 3.33 -18.91
CA LEU A 129 -2.11 3.44 -19.68
C LEU A 129 -2.36 2.23 -20.61
N LYS A 130 -1.31 1.52 -21.06
CA LYS A 130 -1.51 0.39 -21.99
C LYS A 130 -2.26 -0.80 -21.37
N GLY A 131 -2.30 -0.91 -20.05
CA GLY A 131 -3.04 -1.96 -19.34
C GLY A 131 -4.21 -1.43 -18.50
N SER A 132 -4.65 -0.20 -18.72
CA SER A 132 -5.67 0.44 -17.87
C SER A 132 -7.06 0.46 -18.51
N SER A 133 -8.08 0.65 -17.68
CA SER A 133 -9.47 0.73 -18.12
C SER A 133 -9.76 2.03 -18.90
N PRO A 134 -10.81 2.07 -19.75
CA PRO A 134 -11.23 3.30 -20.42
C PRO A 134 -11.59 4.45 -19.45
N ALA A 135 -12.03 4.12 -18.24
CA ALA A 135 -12.32 5.12 -17.20
C ALA A 135 -11.04 5.82 -16.75
N ILE A 136 -9.98 5.05 -16.47
CA ILE A 136 -8.66 5.58 -16.11
C ILE A 136 -8.07 6.40 -17.27
N TRP A 137 -8.26 5.95 -18.51
CA TRP A 137 -7.87 6.74 -19.70
C TRP A 137 -8.55 8.10 -19.68
N GLY A 138 -9.88 8.14 -19.54
CA GLY A 138 -10.64 9.39 -19.47
C GLY A 138 -10.10 10.30 -18.38
N LYS A 139 -9.86 9.75 -17.19
CA LYS A 139 -9.33 10.49 -16.04
C LYS A 139 -7.97 11.13 -16.31
N VAL A 140 -7.02 10.35 -16.79
CA VAL A 140 -5.66 10.82 -17.09
C VAL A 140 -5.68 11.84 -18.23
N PHE A 141 -6.45 11.62 -19.29
CA PHE A 141 -6.56 12.58 -20.39
C PHE A 141 -7.20 13.90 -20.00
N SER A 142 -8.18 13.87 -19.09
CA SER A 142 -8.78 15.09 -18.55
C SER A 142 -7.83 15.86 -17.63
N ALA A 143 -6.82 15.20 -17.05
CA ALA A 143 -5.83 15.82 -16.18
C ALA A 143 -4.62 16.36 -16.96
N LEU A 144 -4.40 15.91 -18.20
CA LEU A 144 -3.33 16.43 -19.05
C LEU A 144 -3.69 17.78 -19.67
N SER A 145 -2.68 18.58 -19.99
CA SER A 145 -2.86 19.72 -20.88
C SER A 145 -3.29 19.25 -22.29
N PRO A 146 -3.99 20.09 -23.08
CA PRO A 146 -4.42 19.71 -24.43
C PRO A 146 -3.28 19.22 -25.32
N GLU A 147 -2.11 19.82 -25.20
CA GLU A 147 -0.91 19.49 -25.96
C GLU A 147 -0.34 18.12 -25.55
N SER A 148 -0.20 17.88 -24.24
CA SER A 148 0.27 16.60 -23.70
C SER A 148 -0.71 15.47 -23.98
N ALA A 149 -2.02 15.73 -23.92
CA ALA A 149 -3.04 14.76 -24.28
C ALA A 149 -2.92 14.34 -25.76
N VAL A 150 -2.71 15.29 -26.68
CA VAL A 150 -2.51 14.99 -28.11
C VAL A 150 -1.24 14.18 -28.33
N ALA A 151 -0.12 14.56 -27.68
CA ALA A 151 1.14 13.83 -27.77
C ALA A 151 1.01 12.39 -27.26
N MET A 152 0.38 12.21 -26.09
CA MET A 152 0.14 10.91 -25.47
C MET A 152 -0.75 10.01 -26.34
N ARG A 153 -1.82 10.56 -26.94
CA ARG A 153 -2.68 9.81 -27.87
C ARG A 153 -1.92 9.30 -29.08
N ARG A 154 -1.16 10.17 -29.74
CA ARG A 154 -0.34 9.78 -30.91
C ARG A 154 0.66 8.68 -30.55
N LYS A 155 1.31 8.82 -29.39
CA LYS A 155 2.27 7.83 -28.87
C LYS A 155 1.61 6.47 -28.63
N LEU A 156 0.40 6.45 -28.08
CA LEU A 156 -0.38 5.22 -27.89
C LEU A 156 -0.80 4.58 -29.21
N GLU A 157 -1.24 5.38 -30.19
CA GLU A 157 -1.67 4.91 -31.52
C GLU A 157 -0.56 4.20 -32.30
N ILE A 158 0.67 4.71 -32.24
CA ILE A 158 1.82 4.15 -32.99
C ILE A 158 2.65 3.15 -32.16
N SER A 159 2.19 2.80 -30.94
CA SER A 159 2.98 1.99 -30.03
C SER A 159 3.04 0.52 -30.39
N ALA A 160 4.24 -0.06 -30.34
CA ALA A 160 4.41 -1.50 -30.39
C ALA A 160 3.87 -2.18 -29.11
N PRO A 161 3.52 -3.49 -29.16
CA PRO A 161 3.21 -4.26 -27.96
C PRO A 161 4.32 -4.12 -26.93
N VAL A 162 3.94 -3.99 -25.65
CA VAL A 162 4.89 -3.85 -24.54
C VAL A 162 4.77 -5.06 -23.61
N PRO A 163 5.84 -5.46 -22.91
CA PRO A 163 5.77 -6.53 -21.92
C PRO A 163 4.82 -6.14 -20.78
N LEU A 164 4.00 -7.09 -20.35
CA LEU A 164 3.07 -6.91 -19.23
C LEU A 164 3.81 -6.52 -17.93
N ALA A 165 5.02 -7.04 -17.72
CA ALA A 165 5.87 -6.66 -16.60
C ALA A 165 6.19 -5.15 -16.57
N SER A 166 6.51 -4.55 -17.72
CA SER A 166 6.79 -3.12 -17.82
C SER A 166 5.56 -2.26 -17.54
N VAL A 167 4.37 -2.75 -17.88
CA VAL A 167 3.10 -2.10 -17.54
C VAL A 167 2.90 -2.12 -16.02
N TYR A 168 3.07 -3.27 -15.38
CA TYR A 168 2.95 -3.38 -13.92
C TYR A 168 3.96 -2.53 -13.16
N GLU A 169 5.23 -2.52 -13.58
CA GLU A 169 6.25 -1.67 -12.98
C GLU A 169 5.87 -0.18 -13.07
N ALA A 170 5.33 0.25 -14.21
CA ALA A 170 4.86 1.62 -14.40
C ALA A 170 3.65 1.96 -13.51
N GLN A 171 2.69 1.04 -13.38
CA GLN A 171 1.54 1.21 -12.48
C GLN A 171 1.97 1.30 -11.01
N ILE A 172 2.91 0.45 -10.58
CA ILE A 172 3.47 0.48 -9.21
C ILE A 172 4.17 1.82 -8.94
N ARG A 173 4.90 2.37 -9.93
CA ARG A 173 5.54 3.68 -9.80
C ARG A 173 4.53 4.80 -9.59
N ILE A 174 3.44 4.80 -10.34
CA ILE A 174 2.35 5.79 -10.18
C ILE A 174 1.70 5.65 -8.80
N VAL A 175 1.36 4.44 -8.38
CA VAL A 175 0.84 4.17 -7.03
C VAL A 175 1.80 4.66 -5.95
N SER A 176 3.10 4.45 -6.12
CA SER A 176 4.12 4.92 -5.17
C SER A 176 4.17 6.45 -5.11
N ALA A 177 4.03 7.13 -6.25
CA ALA A 177 3.95 8.59 -6.30
C ALA A 177 2.70 9.10 -5.56
N ILE A 178 1.54 8.47 -5.78
CA ILE A 178 0.28 8.80 -5.09
C ILE A 178 0.46 8.67 -3.57
N ARG A 179 1.05 7.56 -3.11
CA ARG A 179 1.30 7.35 -1.67
C ARG A 179 2.18 8.44 -1.06
N ASN A 180 3.23 8.85 -1.76
CA ASN A 180 4.08 9.95 -1.31
C ASN A 180 3.31 11.27 -1.24
N LEU A 181 2.42 11.53 -2.19
CA LEU A 181 1.60 12.73 -2.22
C LEU A 181 0.51 12.73 -1.12
N ILE A 182 -0.06 11.58 -0.79
CA ILE A 182 -0.95 11.40 0.37
C ILE A 182 -0.18 11.64 1.67
N ALA A 183 1.01 11.05 1.82
CA ALA A 183 1.84 11.22 3.01
C ALA A 183 2.28 12.67 3.26
N THR A 184 2.40 13.47 2.19
CA THR A 184 2.70 14.91 2.28
C THR A 184 1.45 15.79 2.43
N GLY A 185 0.25 15.20 2.42
CA GLY A 185 -1.03 15.91 2.52
C GLY A 185 -1.42 16.69 1.26
N LYS A 186 -0.77 16.41 0.11
CA LYS A 186 -1.09 17.04 -1.17
C LYS A 186 -2.29 16.40 -1.87
N ILE A 187 -2.53 15.12 -1.61
CA ILE A 187 -3.69 14.36 -2.09
C ILE A 187 -4.44 13.88 -0.86
N ASN A 188 -5.76 14.00 -0.89
CA ASN A 188 -6.59 13.40 0.14
C ASN A 188 -6.96 12.00 -0.36
N SER A 189 -6.71 10.97 0.46
CA SER A 189 -7.20 9.64 0.13
C SER A 189 -8.73 9.72 -0.02
N PRO A 190 -9.32 9.15 -1.08
CA PRO A 190 -10.75 8.94 -1.11
C PRO A 190 -11.14 8.06 0.08
N GLU A 191 -12.21 8.43 0.77
CA GLU A 191 -12.85 7.61 1.83
C GLU A 191 -13.53 6.38 1.23
#